data_AF-A0A7X1P930-F1
#
_entry.id   AF-A0A7X1P930-F1
#
_cell.length_a   1.000
_cell.length_b   1.000
_cell.length_c   1.000
_cell.angle_alpha   90.00
_cell.angle_beta   90.00
_cell.angle_gamma   90.00
#
_symmetry.space_group_name_H-M   'P 1'
#
loop_
_entity.id
_entity.type
_entity.pdbx_description
1 polymer ?
#
loop_
_entity_poly.entity_id
_entity_poly.type
_entity_poly.pdbx_seq_one_letter_code
_entity_poly.pdbx_strand_id
1 'polypeptide(L)'
;MIYVVRTPLDSSEPQSLILNERGTVTTLPGTYYRWEVPPGRHHVEGFGFGGESVTLTTEPGGVYFLEHTVIGDPHDGGVQLTALRRVGDQYGRKLVMRSQLVQ
;
A
#
# COMPACT_ATOMS: atom_id res chain seq x y z
N MET A 1 -5.78 -9.18 -8.80
CA MET A 1 -5.87 -8.79 -7.37
C MET A 1 -4.61 -8.05 -6.96
N ILE A 2 -4.74 -6.89 -6.34
CA ILE A 2 -3.59 -6.13 -5.79
C ILE A 2 -3.72 -6.17 -4.26
N TYR A 3 -2.67 -6.62 -3.57
CA TYR A 3 -2.55 -6.53 -2.12
C TYR A 3 -1.66 -5.36 -1.77
N VAL A 4 -2.13 -4.48 -0.89
CA VAL A 4 -1.32 -3.42 -0.28
C VAL A 4 -1.06 -3.84 1.16
N VAL A 5 0.20 -3.90 1.56
CA VAL A 5 0.59 -4.31 2.92
C VAL A 5 1.40 -3.21 3.56
N ARG A 6 1.13 -2.95 4.83
CA ARG A 6 1.91 -2.03 5.65
C ARG A 6 2.51 -2.77 6.84
N THR A 7 3.82 -2.64 7.01
CA THR A 7 4.54 -3.39 8.05
C THR A 7 4.27 -2.78 9.43
N PRO A 8 4.26 -3.55 10.53
CA PRO A 8 4.02 -3.00 11.87
C PRO A 8 5.20 -2.22 12.46
N LEU A 9 6.36 -2.21 11.77
CA LEU A 9 7.58 -1.54 12.22
C LEU A 9 7.70 -0.10 11.69
N ASP A 10 6.72 0.36 10.90
CA ASP A 10 6.66 1.72 10.40
C ASP A 10 5.85 2.63 11.33
N SER A 11 5.58 3.88 10.93
CA SER A 11 4.84 4.86 11.74
C SER A 11 3.49 4.32 12.25
N SER A 12 2.97 4.86 13.36
CA SER A 12 1.60 4.57 13.81
C SER A 12 0.53 5.30 13.00
N GLU A 13 0.92 6.33 12.24
CA GLU A 13 -0.01 7.27 11.61
C GLU A 13 -0.77 6.66 10.45
N PRO A 14 -2.09 6.84 10.31
CA PRO A 14 -2.84 6.38 9.15
C PRO A 14 -2.39 7.10 7.87
N GLN A 15 -2.41 6.42 6.72
CA GLN A 15 -2.11 7.01 5.42
C GLN A 15 -3.01 6.50 4.31
N SER A 16 -3.40 7.39 3.40
CA SER A 16 -4.32 7.07 2.30
C SER A 16 -3.57 6.72 1.03
N LEU A 17 -4.05 5.69 0.32
CA LEU A 17 -3.68 5.39 -1.06
C LEU A 17 -4.90 5.47 -1.96
N ILE A 18 -4.70 5.91 -3.20
CA ILE A 18 -5.71 6.04 -4.24
C ILE A 18 -5.33 5.13 -5.42
N LEU A 19 -6.28 4.32 -5.86
CA LEU A 19 -6.21 3.49 -7.05
C LEU A 19 -6.95 4.17 -8.20
N ASN A 20 -6.26 4.41 -9.31
CA ASN A 20 -6.82 4.99 -10.55
C ASN A 20 -7.65 6.26 -10.30
N GLU A 21 -7.18 7.16 -9.43
CA GLU A 21 -7.83 8.44 -9.09
C GLU A 21 -9.23 8.30 -8.47
N ARG A 22 -9.65 7.09 -8.05
CA ARG A 22 -11.04 6.82 -7.63
C ARG A 22 -11.16 5.94 -6.38
N GLY A 23 -10.33 4.91 -6.27
CA GLY A 23 -10.43 3.92 -5.21
C GLY A 23 -9.53 4.29 -4.02
N THR A 24 -10.08 4.87 -2.96
CA THR A 24 -9.28 5.25 -1.79
C THR A 24 -9.32 4.18 -0.70
N VAL A 25 -8.17 3.91 -0.07
CA VAL A 25 -8.05 3.09 1.15
C VAL A 25 -7.15 3.78 2.16
N THR A 26 -7.42 3.58 3.44
CA THR A 26 -6.58 4.09 4.54
C THR A 26 -5.71 2.97 5.10
N THR A 27 -4.44 2.94 4.79
CA THR A 27 -3.49 1.95 5.31
C THR A 27 -3.13 2.20 6.78
N LEU A 28 -3.06 1.13 7.56
CA LEU A 28 -2.71 1.14 8.99
C LEU A 28 -1.51 0.21 9.24
N PRO A 29 -0.66 0.48 10.25
CA PRO A 29 0.50 -0.36 10.53
C PRO A 29 0.07 -1.79 10.86
N GLY A 30 0.78 -2.78 10.30
CA GLY A 30 0.50 -4.20 10.54
C GLY A 30 -0.74 -4.74 9.81
N THR A 31 -1.32 -3.98 8.88
CA THR A 31 -2.50 -4.41 8.13
C THR A 31 -2.24 -4.62 6.64
N TYR A 32 -3.18 -5.26 5.98
CA TYR A 32 -3.24 -5.31 4.53
C TYR A 32 -4.64 -5.01 4.00
N TYR A 33 -4.66 -4.48 2.78
CA TYR A 33 -5.85 -4.27 1.97
C TYR A 33 -5.75 -5.06 0.67
N ARG A 34 -6.90 -5.34 0.05
CA ARG A 34 -6.95 -5.95 -1.28
C ARG A 34 -7.87 -5.17 -2.20
N TRP A 35 -7.43 -4.95 -3.43
CA TRP A 35 -8.24 -4.44 -4.52
C TRP A 35 -8.48 -5.52 -5.56
N GLU A 36 -9.75 -5.80 -5.82
CA GLU A 36 -10.18 -6.52 -7.01
C GLU A 36 -10.18 -5.54 -8.18
N VAL A 37 -9.40 -5.85 -9.20
CA VAL A 37 -9.25 -4.99 -10.37
C VAL A 37 -9.35 -5.81 -11.65
N PRO A 38 -9.90 -5.25 -12.73
CA PRO A 38 -9.82 -5.90 -14.04
C PRO A 38 -8.36 -6.01 -14.50
N PRO A 39 -8.05 -6.84 -15.50
CA PRO A 39 -6.76 -6.80 -16.18
C PRO A 39 -6.53 -5.44 -16.83
N GLY A 40 -5.30 -4.93 -16.74
CA GLY A 40 -4.93 -3.66 -17.35
C GLY A 40 -3.88 -2.89 -16.56
N ARG A 41 -3.66 -1.62 -16.96
CA ARG A 41 -2.72 -0.73 -16.29
C ARG A 41 -3.43 -0.02 -15.13
N HIS A 42 -2.85 -0.11 -13.95
CA HIS A 42 -3.34 0.54 -12.74
C HIS A 42 -2.28 1.45 -12.15
N HIS A 43 -2.70 2.64 -11.74
CA HIS A 43 -1.89 3.59 -11.01
C HIS A 43 -2.33 3.62 -9.55
N VAL A 44 -1.38 3.48 -8.64
CA VAL A 44 -1.60 3.65 -7.21
C VAL A 44 -0.73 4.78 -6.74
N GLU A 45 -1.30 5.74 -6.03
CA GLU A 45 -0.58 6.87 -5.47
C GLU A 45 -1.01 7.10 -4.03
N GLY A 46 -0.16 7.73 -3.23
CA GLY A 46 -0.51 8.13 -1.87
C GLY A 46 -0.82 9.60 -1.70
N PHE A 47 -1.44 9.89 -0.57
CA PHE A 47 -1.87 11.22 -0.17
C PHE A 47 -0.91 11.77 0.90
N GLY A 48 0.33 12.03 0.52
CA GLY A 48 1.38 12.50 1.44
C GLY A 48 2.42 13.38 0.76
N PHE A 49 3.25 14.05 1.56
CA PHE A 49 4.37 14.89 1.06
C PHE A 49 5.42 14.09 0.26
N GLY A 50 5.37 12.76 0.29
CA GLY A 50 6.27 11.87 -0.46
C GLY A 50 5.92 11.70 -1.94
N GLY A 51 4.67 11.97 -2.36
CA GLY A 51 4.22 11.77 -3.75
C GLY A 51 4.45 10.35 -4.26
N GLU A 52 4.38 9.36 -3.37
CA GLU A 52 4.67 7.98 -3.70
C GLU A 52 3.64 7.46 -4.69
N SER A 53 4.11 6.81 -5.75
CA SER A 53 3.24 6.17 -6.70
C SER A 53 3.89 4.97 -7.37
N VAL A 54 3.05 4.02 -7.79
CA VAL A 54 3.45 2.84 -8.53
C VAL A 54 2.44 2.60 -9.64
N THR A 55 2.95 2.31 -10.82
CA THR A 55 2.14 1.80 -11.93
C THR A 55 2.42 0.33 -12.14
N LEU A 56 1.36 -0.45 -12.29
CA LEU A 56 1.42 -1.90 -12.45
C LEU A 56 0.44 -2.37 -13.52
N THR A 57 0.86 -3.37 -14.29
CA THR A 57 0.01 -4.02 -15.29
C THR A 57 -0.46 -5.36 -14.75
N THR A 58 -1.77 -5.55 -14.65
CA THR A 58 -2.41 -6.75 -14.13
C THR A 58 -2.91 -7.65 -15.26
N GLU A 59 -2.82 -8.96 -15.03
CA GLU A 59 -3.31 -10.00 -15.92
C GLU A 59 -4.51 -10.73 -15.30
N PRO A 60 -5.34 -11.42 -16.10
CA PRO A 60 -6.42 -12.26 -15.59
C PRO A 60 -5.92 -13.27 -14.55
N GLY A 61 -6.51 -13.27 -13.35
CA GLY A 61 -6.12 -14.16 -12.25
C GLY A 61 -4.79 -13.81 -11.55
N GLY A 62 -4.10 -12.76 -12.00
CA GLY A 62 -2.81 -12.33 -11.42
C GLY A 62 -2.95 -11.77 -10.01
N VAL A 63 -1.93 -12.02 -9.18
CA VAL A 63 -1.81 -11.51 -7.82
C VAL A 63 -0.56 -10.65 -7.71
N TYR A 64 -0.72 -9.42 -7.22
CA TYR A 64 0.34 -8.43 -7.13
C TYR A 64 0.43 -7.88 -5.71
N PHE A 65 1.62 -7.52 -5.28
CA PHE A 65 1.88 -7.05 -3.92
C PHE A 65 2.59 -5.70 -3.95
N LEU A 66 2.04 -4.76 -3.20
CA LEU A 66 2.63 -3.47 -2.90
C LEU A 66 2.95 -3.43 -1.41
N GLU A 67 4.17 -3.04 -1.07
CA GLU A 67 4.52 -2.68 0.30
C GLU A 67 4.45 -1.15 0.40
N HIS A 68 3.64 -0.68 1.36
CA HIS A 68 3.53 0.71 1.73
C HIS A 68 4.29 0.92 3.05
N THR A 69 5.13 1.95 3.10
CA THR A 69 5.91 2.32 4.28
C THR A 69 5.68 3.78 4.61
N VAL A 70 5.35 4.06 5.86
CA VAL A 70 5.13 5.41 6.39
C VAL A 70 6.17 5.70 7.46
N ILE A 71 6.88 6.81 7.34
CA ILE A 71 7.97 7.21 8.24
C ILE A 71 7.64 8.55 8.86
N GLY A 72 7.86 8.67 10.16
CA GLY A 72 7.65 9.91 10.92
C GLY A 72 6.24 10.05 11.50
N ASP A 73 6.12 10.97 12.45
CA ASP A 73 4.88 11.36 13.12
C ASP A 73 4.75 12.90 13.06
N PRO A 74 3.73 13.44 12.38
CA PRO A 74 3.46 14.87 12.35
C PRO A 74 3.21 15.49 13.74
N HIS A 75 2.72 14.70 14.71
CA HIS A 75 2.41 15.21 16.06
C HIS A 75 3.66 15.61 16.84
N ASP A 76 4.80 14.99 16.53
CA ASP A 76 6.11 15.31 17.13
C ASP A 76 6.84 16.44 16.38
N GLY A 77 6.16 17.14 15.46
CA GLY A 77 6.75 18.18 14.63
C GLY A 77 7.66 17.65 13.51
N GLY A 78 7.63 16.34 13.25
CA GLY A 78 8.36 15.68 12.17
C GLY A 78 7.65 15.79 10.82
N VAL A 79 8.41 15.57 9.74
CA VAL A 79 7.83 15.37 8.40
C VAL A 79 7.40 13.92 8.26
N GLN A 80 6.20 13.70 7.73
CA GLN A 80 5.75 12.38 7.33
C GLN A 80 6.18 12.10 5.90
N LEU A 81 6.93 11.01 5.73
CA LEU A 81 7.38 10.52 4.44
C LEU A 81 6.72 9.17 4.16
N THR A 82 6.44 8.93 2.89
CA THR A 82 5.75 7.75 2.43
C THR A 82 6.51 7.13 1.27
N ALA A 83 6.49 5.80 1.19
CA ALA A 83 7.10 5.05 0.11
C ALA A 83 6.20 3.89 -0.28
N LEU A 84 6.00 3.73 -1.59
CA LEU A 84 5.21 2.65 -2.16
C LEU A 84 6.08 1.90 -3.16
N ARG A 85 6.17 0.58 -3.00
CA ARG A 85 6.96 -0.26 -3.91
C ARG A 85 6.27 -1.56 -4.24
N ARG A 86 6.42 -1.99 -5.50
CA ARG A 86 6.07 -3.35 -5.89
C ARG A 86 7.07 -4.34 -5.29
N VAL A 87 6.56 -5.43 -4.76
CA VAL A 87 7.40 -6.51 -4.23
C VAL A 87 7.08 -7.85 -4.91
N GLY A 88 8.04 -8.76 -4.86
CA GLY A 88 7.87 -10.11 -5.44
C GLY A 88 6.92 -10.99 -4.62
N ASP A 89 6.30 -11.95 -5.28
CA ASP A 89 5.22 -12.80 -4.76
C ASP A 89 5.57 -13.48 -3.44
N GLN A 90 6.75 -14.10 -3.34
CA GLN A 90 7.13 -14.83 -2.13
C GLN A 90 7.22 -13.91 -0.91
N TYR A 91 7.78 -12.70 -1.09
CA TYR A 91 7.90 -11.71 -0.02
C TYR A 91 6.54 -11.10 0.31
N GLY A 92 5.77 -10.70 -0.71
CA GLY A 92 4.43 -10.14 -0.54
C GLY A 92 3.47 -11.07 0.19
N ARG A 93 3.47 -12.37 -0.14
CA ARG A 93 2.68 -13.37 0.59
C ARG A 93 3.07 -13.48 2.05
N LYS A 94 4.37 -13.45 2.36
CA LYS A 94 4.86 -13.47 3.76
C LYS A 94 4.40 -12.25 4.53
N LEU A 95 4.38 -11.07 3.89
CA LEU A 95 3.86 -9.86 4.50
C LEU A 95 2.37 -9.98 4.80
N VAL A 96 1.55 -10.37 3.81
CA VAL A 96 0.10 -10.57 4.00
C VAL A 96 -0.21 -11.55 5.13
N MET A 97 0.50 -12.69 5.19
CA MET A 97 0.30 -13.70 6.26
C MET A 97 0.63 -13.20 7.67
N ARG A 98 1.44 -12.14 7.79
CA ARG A 98 1.82 -11.52 9.07
C ARG A 98 0.97 -10.29 9.41
N SER A 99 0.08 -9.89 8.52
CA SER A 99 -0.74 -8.69 8.63
C SER A 99 -2.21 -9.06 8.83
N GLN A 100 -2.97 -8.13 9.39
CA GLN A 100 -4.41 -8.26 9.54
C GLN A 100 -5.14 -7.66 8.34
N LEU A 101 -6.19 -8.32 7.84
CA LEU A 101 -7.07 -7.73 6.83
C LEU A 101 -7.81 -6.56 7.44
N VAL A 102 -7.80 -5.40 6.80
CA VAL A 102 -8.74 -4.34 7.19
C VAL A 102 -10.09 -4.58 6.52
N GLN A 103 -11.15 -4.51 7.33
CA GLN A 103 -12.55 -4.69 6.93
C GLN A 103 -13.15 -3.41 6.39
#